data_AF-A0A933YEN6-F1
#
_entry.id   AF-A0A933YEN6-F1
#
_cell.length_a   1.000
_cell.length_b   1.000
_cell.length_c   1.000
_cell.angle_alpha   90.00
_cell.angle_beta   90.00
_cell.angle_gamma   90.00
#
_symmetry.space_group_name_H-M   'P 1'
#
loop_
_entity.id
_entity.type
_entity.pdbx_description
1 polymer ?
#
loop_
_entity_poly.entity_id
_entity_poly.type
_entity_poly.pdbx_seq_one_letter_code
_entity_poly.pdbx_strand_id
1 'polypeptide(L)'
;MLLQHKSLLILAGVALLGGAWYVMSGSPTTPSLITTAAATGPEAGLVETLLALRAVKLDGTIFTEPAFLQLQDYSTQIVPEPVGRANPFAPLGASAAPTASSTKGAEIFKTGQGGAH
;
A
#
# COMPACT_ATOMS: atom_id res chain seq x y z
N MET A 1 -13.34 73.96 -1.26
CA MET A 1 -12.36 72.95 -1.71
C MET A 1 -12.70 71.50 -1.31
N LEU A 2 -13.64 71.25 -0.38
CA LEU A 2 -14.04 69.88 0.01
C LEU A 2 -15.05 69.17 -0.91
N LEU A 3 -15.81 69.92 -1.73
CA LEU A 3 -16.87 69.33 -2.57
C LEU A 3 -16.39 68.80 -3.94
N GLN A 4 -15.20 69.20 -4.41
CA GLN A 4 -14.68 68.79 -5.73
C GLN A 4 -14.10 67.37 -5.72
N HIS A 5 -13.55 66.93 -4.59
CA HIS A 5 -13.03 65.58 -4.41
C HIS A 5 -14.08 64.62 -3.85
N LYS A 6 -15.38 64.95 -3.98
CA LYS A 6 -16.49 64.08 -3.53
C LYS A 6 -16.33 62.66 -4.10
N SER A 7 -16.00 62.55 -5.39
CA SER A 7 -15.77 61.28 -6.07
C SER A 7 -14.58 60.51 -5.49
N LEU A 8 -13.51 61.23 -5.11
CA LEU A 8 -12.30 60.64 -4.52
C LEU A 8 -12.57 60.11 -3.10
N LEU A 9 -13.38 60.83 -2.31
CA LEU A 9 -13.82 60.38 -0.98
C LEU A 9 -14.74 59.15 -1.07
N ILE A 10 -15.64 59.10 -2.06
CA ILE A 10 -16.50 57.93 -2.28
C ILE A 10 -15.65 56.72 -2.68
N LEU A 11 -14.69 56.90 -3.59
CA LEU A 11 -13.79 55.82 -4.02
C LEU A 11 -12.94 55.29 -2.86
N ALA A 12 -12.39 56.17 -2.03
CA ALA A 12 -11.64 55.79 -0.84
C ALA A 12 -12.52 55.03 0.18
N GLY A 13 -13.76 55.49 0.38
CA GLY A 13 -14.73 54.80 1.24
C GLY A 13 -15.07 53.40 0.75
N VAL A 14 -15.31 53.24 -0.56
CA VAL A 14 -15.60 51.94 -1.18
C VAL A 14 -14.39 51.01 -1.11
N ALA A 15 -13.17 51.53 -1.31
CA ALA A 15 -11.94 50.74 -1.18
C ALA A 15 -11.74 50.24 0.26
N LEU A 16 -12.01 51.08 1.26
CA LEU A 16 -11.93 50.71 2.67
C LEU A 16 -13.01 49.68 3.05
N LEU A 17 -14.25 49.87 2.59
CA LEU A 17 -15.34 48.92 2.82
C LEU A 17 -15.09 47.58 2.14
N GLY A 18 -14.61 47.59 0.89
CA GLY A 18 -14.27 46.39 0.14
C GLY A 18 -13.08 45.63 0.75
N GLY A 19 -12.05 46.35 1.19
CA GLY A 19 -10.90 45.76 1.89
C GLY A 19 -11.29 45.14 3.23
N ALA A 20 -12.11 45.83 4.02
CA ALA A 20 -12.63 45.31 5.29
C ALA A 20 -13.51 44.09 5.08
N TRP A 21 -14.38 44.10 4.05
CA TRP A 21 -15.17 42.95 3.68
C TRP A 21 -14.31 41.77 3.23
N TYR A 22 -13.29 42.01 2.40
CA TYR A 22 -12.39 40.97 1.91
C TYR A 22 -11.66 40.25 3.05
N VAL A 23 -11.09 41.01 4.00
CA VAL A 23 -10.42 40.45 5.19
C VAL A 23 -11.40 39.66 6.06
N MET A 24 -12.63 40.14 6.23
CA MET A 24 -13.63 39.46 7.05
C MET A 24 -14.32 38.29 6.33
N SER A 25 -14.28 38.24 5.01
CA SER A 25 -14.84 37.17 4.17
C SER A 25 -13.92 35.96 4.01
N GLY A 26 -12.73 36.00 4.61
CA GLY A 26 -11.83 34.84 4.67
C GLY A 26 -12.59 33.63 5.23
N SER A 27 -12.69 32.58 4.42
CA SER A 27 -13.40 31.35 4.76
C SER A 27 -12.90 30.78 6.11
N PRO A 28 -13.78 30.18 6.93
CA PRO A 28 -13.32 29.45 8.10
C PRO A 28 -12.37 28.36 7.63
N THR A 29 -11.13 28.41 8.11
CA THR A 29 -10.17 27.31 8.01
C THR A 29 -10.85 26.08 8.63
N THR A 30 -11.39 25.21 7.79
CA THR A 30 -11.86 23.90 8.22
C THR A 30 -10.67 23.22 8.88
N PRO A 31 -10.72 22.90 10.18
CA PRO A 31 -9.64 22.15 10.79
C PRO A 31 -9.51 20.84 10.03
N SER A 32 -8.31 20.57 9.53
CA SER A 32 -7.96 19.29 8.92
C SER A 32 -8.43 18.16 9.85
N LEU A 33 -9.28 17.25 9.33
CA LEU A 33 -9.78 16.11 10.11
C LEU A 33 -8.68 15.12 10.53
N ILE A 34 -7.43 15.36 10.15
CA ILE A 34 -6.26 14.71 10.76
C ILE A 34 -5.84 15.55 11.98
N THR A 35 -6.72 15.64 12.98
CA THR A 35 -6.24 15.86 14.34
C THR A 35 -5.61 14.55 14.75
N THR A 36 -4.28 14.50 14.85
CA THR A 36 -3.60 13.52 15.69
C THR A 36 -4.12 13.76 17.11
N ALA A 37 -5.24 13.14 17.45
CA ALA A 37 -5.55 12.91 18.84
C ALA A 37 -4.34 12.11 19.34
N ALA A 38 -3.62 12.66 20.32
CA ALA A 38 -2.62 11.88 21.02
C ALA A 38 -3.35 10.62 21.51
N ALA A 39 -3.11 9.51 20.83
CA ALA A 39 -3.64 8.23 21.24
C ALA A 39 -3.04 8.00 22.63
N THR A 40 -3.87 8.10 23.66
CA THR A 40 -3.49 7.79 25.04
C THR A 40 -3.88 6.35 25.40
N GLY A 41 -4.27 5.55 24.39
CA GLY A 41 -4.60 4.14 24.48
C GLY A 41 -3.50 3.24 23.91
N PRO A 42 -3.61 1.91 24.09
CA PRO A 42 -2.66 0.92 23.58
C PRO A 42 -2.39 1.02 22.06
N GLU A 43 -3.27 1.64 21.29
CA GLU A 43 -3.07 1.93 19.86
C GLU A 43 -2.02 3.02 19.56
N ALA A 44 -1.56 3.78 20.54
CA ALA A 44 -0.54 4.83 20.36
C ALA A 44 0.77 4.27 19.80
N GLY A 45 1.24 3.15 20.36
CA GLY A 45 2.47 2.49 19.92
C GLY A 45 2.35 1.94 18.50
N LEU A 46 1.14 1.54 18.08
CA LEU A 46 0.90 1.11 16.70
C LEU A 46 1.00 2.29 15.73
N VAL A 47 0.37 3.43 16.05
CA VAL A 47 0.45 4.63 15.21
C VAL A 47 1.89 5.14 15.09
N GLU A 48 2.64 5.12 16.19
CA GLU A 48 4.06 5.50 16.20
C GLU A 48 4.90 4.55 15.34
N THR A 49 4.68 3.24 15.45
CA THR A 49 5.35 2.23 14.62
C THR A 49 5.02 2.42 13.13
N LEU A 50 3.75 2.67 12.80
CA LEU A 50 3.32 2.90 11.42
C LEU A 50 3.91 4.19 10.84
N LEU A 51 4.06 5.24 11.66
CA LEU A 51 4.70 6.48 11.25
C LEU A 51 6.21 6.28 11.01
N ALA A 52 6.87 5.50 11.87
CA ALA A 52 8.26 5.13 11.71
C ALA A 52 8.48 4.30 10.43
N LEU A 53 7.66 3.26 10.20
CA LEU A 53 7.72 2.43 8.99
C LEU A 53 7.44 3.24 7.70
N ARG A 54 6.53 4.22 7.74
CA ARG A 54 6.30 5.13 6.60
C ARG A 54 7.54 5.96 6.26
N ALA A 55 8.32 6.34 7.26
CA ALA A 55 9.53 7.15 7.09
C ALA A 55 10.73 6.33 6.60
N VAL A 56 10.73 5.00 6.79
CA VAL A 56 11.76 4.11 6.28
C VAL A 56 11.66 4.05 4.75
N LYS A 57 12.64 4.66 4.08
CA LYS A 57 12.91 4.41 2.67
C LYS A 57 14.07 3.43 2.58
N LEU A 58 13.88 2.32 1.87
CA LEU A 58 14.98 1.43 1.54
C LEU A 58 15.84 2.12 0.48
N ASP A 59 17.01 2.59 0.90
CA ASP A 59 18.06 3.06 0.00
C ASP A 59 18.95 1.88 -0.37
N GLY A 60 19.16 1.67 -1.68
CA GLY A 60 19.97 0.57 -2.21
C GLY A 60 21.48 0.76 -1.98
N THR A 61 21.88 1.87 -1.37
CA THR A 61 23.28 2.16 -1.03
C THR A 61 23.92 1.11 -0.11
N ILE A 62 23.15 0.33 0.65
CA ILE A 62 23.70 -0.79 1.42
C ILE A 62 24.44 -1.82 0.55
N PHE A 63 24.05 -1.97 -0.72
CA PHE A 63 24.70 -2.90 -1.65
C PHE A 63 26.01 -2.35 -2.21
N THR A 64 26.35 -1.09 -1.92
CA THR A 64 27.64 -0.46 -2.29
C THR A 64 28.71 -0.61 -1.22
N GLU A 65 28.34 -1.04 -0.01
CA GLU A 65 29.30 -1.33 1.05
C GLU A 65 30.23 -2.49 0.65
N PRO A 66 31.55 -2.40 0.92
CA PRO A 66 32.51 -3.45 0.56
C PRO A 66 32.11 -4.84 1.05
N ALA A 67 31.43 -4.94 2.20
CA ALA A 67 30.93 -6.20 2.74
C ALA A 67 29.89 -6.89 1.84
N PHE A 68 29.04 -6.11 1.16
CA PHE A 68 28.02 -6.63 0.25
C PHE A 68 28.56 -6.88 -1.15
N LEU A 69 29.62 -6.16 -1.56
CA LEU A 69 30.33 -6.43 -2.82
C LEU A 69 31.13 -7.75 -2.79
N GLN A 70 31.46 -8.24 -1.60
CA GLN A 70 32.14 -9.53 -1.42
C GLN A 70 31.19 -10.73 -1.39
N LEU A 71 29.87 -10.51 -1.52
CA LEU A 71 28.90 -11.59 -1.49
C LEU A 71 29.00 -12.41 -2.78
N GLN A 72 29.50 -13.64 -2.64
CA GLN A 72 29.63 -14.58 -3.75
C GLN A 72 28.36 -15.43 -3.86
N ASP A 73 27.85 -15.61 -5.07
CA ASP A 73 26.81 -16.60 -5.35
C ASP A 73 27.39 -18.02 -5.24
N TYR A 74 26.81 -18.84 -4.36
CA TYR A 74 27.17 -20.24 -4.13
C TYR A 74 26.14 -21.22 -4.71
N SER A 75 25.26 -20.75 -5.58
CA SER A 75 24.28 -21.60 -6.26
C SER A 75 24.97 -22.66 -7.10
N THR A 76 24.54 -23.92 -6.96
CA THR A 76 24.97 -25.01 -7.82
C THR A 76 23.94 -25.24 -8.91
N GLN A 77 24.39 -25.45 -10.14
CA GLN A 77 23.48 -25.80 -11.23
C GLN A 77 22.95 -27.22 -11.02
N ILE A 78 21.63 -27.33 -10.85
CA ILE A 78 20.98 -28.63 -10.74
C ILE A 78 20.79 -29.19 -12.16
N VAL A 79 21.49 -30.28 -12.45
CA VAL A 79 21.29 -31.05 -13.68
C VAL A 79 19.99 -31.84 -13.53
N PRO A 80 19.06 -31.80 -14.50
CA PRO A 80 17.86 -32.63 -14.46
C PRO A 80 18.22 -34.11 -14.39
N GLU A 81 17.71 -34.80 -13.37
CA GLU A 81 17.86 -36.24 -13.26
C GLU A 81 16.87 -36.95 -14.21
N PRO A 82 17.28 -38.05 -14.86
CA PRO A 82 16.36 -38.84 -15.66
C PRO A 82 15.24 -39.41 -14.79
N VAL A 83 14.05 -39.58 -15.39
CA VAL A 83 12.89 -40.16 -14.71
C VAL A 83 13.26 -41.50 -14.05
N GLY A 84 12.88 -41.65 -12.77
CA GLY A 84 13.18 -42.85 -11.99
C GLY A 84 12.55 -44.12 -12.58
N ARG A 85 12.94 -45.28 -12.03
CA ARG A 85 12.35 -46.57 -12.41
C ARG A 85 10.85 -46.59 -12.12
N ALA A 86 10.09 -47.26 -12.99
CA ALA A 86 8.69 -47.57 -12.72
C ALA A 86 8.56 -48.28 -11.35
N ASN A 87 7.53 -47.90 -10.58
CA ASN A 87 7.30 -48.42 -9.24
C ASN A 87 7.06 -49.96 -9.30
N PRO A 88 7.96 -50.80 -8.72
CA PRO A 88 7.81 -52.25 -8.76
C PRO A 88 6.66 -52.76 -7.87
N PHE A 89 6.05 -51.88 -7.07
CA PHE A 89 4.88 -52.15 -6.24
C PHE A 89 3.60 -51.53 -6.82
N ALA A 90 3.62 -51.07 -8.08
CA ALA A 90 2.41 -50.54 -8.71
C ALA A 90 1.34 -51.65 -8.87
N PRO A 91 0.05 -51.36 -8.59
CA PRO A 91 -1.03 -52.32 -8.82
C PRO A 91 -1.08 -52.82 -10.26
N LEU A 92 -1.27 -54.13 -10.43
CA LEU A 92 -1.37 -54.76 -11.74
C LEU A 92 -2.56 -54.17 -12.51
N GLY A 93 -2.30 -53.46 -13.60
CA GLY A 93 -3.32 -52.81 -14.44
C GLY A 93 -3.16 -51.29 -14.57
N ALA A 94 -2.34 -50.65 -13.74
CA ALA A 94 -1.95 -49.26 -13.95
C ALA A 94 -0.83 -49.19 -15.00
N SER A 95 -1.20 -49.09 -16.28
CA SER A 95 -0.23 -48.77 -17.33
C SER A 95 0.42 -47.42 -17.00
N ALA A 96 1.74 -47.41 -16.84
CA ALA A 96 2.52 -46.24 -16.46
C ALA A 96 2.60 -45.25 -17.64
N ALA A 97 1.50 -44.53 -17.90
CA ALA A 97 1.50 -43.37 -18.76
C ALA A 97 2.02 -42.16 -17.96
N PRO A 98 2.98 -41.37 -18.47
CA PRO A 98 3.40 -40.13 -17.85
C PRO A 98 2.23 -39.14 -17.95
N THR A 99 1.41 -39.10 -16.91
CA THR A 99 0.26 -38.19 -16.87
C THR A 99 0.78 -36.84 -16.43
N ALA A 100 1.03 -35.95 -17.41
CA ALA A 100 1.20 -34.54 -17.15
C ALA A 100 -0.03 -34.03 -16.37
N SER A 101 0.22 -33.42 -15.21
CA SER A 101 -0.63 -32.47 -14.50
C SER A 101 -2.15 -32.75 -14.54
N SER A 102 -2.64 -33.60 -13.64
CA SER A 102 -4.02 -33.52 -13.17
C SER A 102 -4.05 -33.60 -11.65
N THR A 103 -4.00 -32.43 -11.01
CA THR A 103 -4.16 -32.29 -9.57
C THR A 103 -5.63 -32.62 -9.22
N LYS A 104 -5.88 -33.90 -8.93
CA LYS A 104 -7.17 -34.41 -8.44
C LYS A 104 -7.44 -34.01 -6.97
N GLY A 105 -6.59 -33.15 -6.39
CA GLY A 105 -6.78 -32.58 -5.06
C GLY A 105 -7.76 -31.40 -5.01
N ALA A 106 -8.10 -30.77 -6.14
CA ALA A 106 -8.95 -29.57 -6.17
C ALA A 106 -10.47 -29.86 -6.18
N GLU A 107 -10.91 -31.12 -6.33
CA GLU A 107 -12.34 -31.46 -6.46
C GLU A 107 -13.00 -31.92 -5.15
N ILE A 108 -12.24 -32.07 -4.06
CA ILE A 108 -12.77 -32.58 -2.77
C ILE A 108 -13.63 -31.56 -2.00
N PHE A 109 -13.65 -30.29 -2.42
CA PHE A 109 -14.38 -29.21 -1.74
C PHE A 109 -15.73 -28.87 -2.38
N LYS A 110 -16.20 -29.62 -3.38
CA LYS A 110 -17.48 -29.33 -4.08
C LYS A 110 -18.65 -30.23 -3.73
N THR A 111 -18.57 -31.11 -2.72
CA THR A 111 -19.74 -31.87 -2.27
C THR A 111 -20.32 -31.30 -0.96
N GLY A 112 -21.26 -30.38 -1.15
CA GLY A 112 -22.23 -29.92 -0.15
C GLY A 112 -23.61 -29.92 -0.81
N GLN A 113 -24.11 -31.12 -1.10
CA GLN A 113 -25.45 -31.40 -1.61
C GLN A 113 -26.16 -32.20 -0.50
N GLY A 114 -27.36 -31.94 -0.01
CA GLY A 114 -28.44 -31.01 -0.31
C GLY A 114 -29.60 -31.51 0.55
N GLY A 115 -30.27 -30.63 1.30
CA GLY A 115 -31.54 -30.94 1.94
C GLY A 115 -32.67 -30.62 0.96
N ALA A 116 -33.43 -31.63 0.57
CA ALA A 116 -34.84 -31.60 0.17
C ALA A 116 -35.15 -32.91 -0.56
N HIS A 117 -35.92 -33.78 0.06
CA HIS A 117 -37.12 -34.46 -0.47
C HIS A 117 -37.66 -35.38 0.62
#